data_AF-A0A087N2P1-F1
#
_entry.id   AF-A0A087N2P1-F1
#
_cell.length_a   1.000
_cell.length_b   1.000
_cell.length_c   1.000
_cell.angle_alpha   90.00
_cell.angle_beta   90.00
_cell.angle_gamma   90.00
#
_symmetry.space_group_name_H-M   'P 1'
#
loop_
_entity.id
_entity.type
_entity.pdbx_description
1 polymer ?
#
loop_
_entity_poly.entity_id
_entity_poly.type
_entity_poly.pdbx_seq_one_letter_code
_entity_poly.pdbx_strand_id
1 'polypeptide(L)'
;MNKKQIINVLEDIALYMEVKGENPFKISAYRKAAAALEGDVRSITEIDDITKIKGIGKGTGEVITELMTTGETSVLIALQAEIPASLMALLKIPGLGGKRIAKLYKELGIDSIESLKQACEAGQIRTLAGFGAKTEEKYLAGIAEVETRADRHAIWRIEPVVNHINQVLATSEFVNQYSVAGSYRRTNETSKDVDFIVATAEPVKLRNYLLEKLAVHEIVAAGDTKVSVVLDGEELMPVDFRFVTDKQYATALHHFTGSKDHNVRMRQIAKERGEKISEYGVEQADGTVITFKTEADFFAHFDLPFIPPAIRTGREEFERELPKQATIKADLHMHTTWSDGASAIHEMGDALQQKGYTHAAITDHSQFLAVANGLTPARLRQQRLEIEAYNKAHPNFRLFAGTEMDILPDATLDFEDDVLRELDFVIAAIHSSFNQTEEQIMARMYAAMKNPYVHMIAHPTGRVIEKREGYAVNMSQLIAWAKQYGKILELNANPYRLDLCEEHLRMAVEAGVPIAINTDAHSIEQLAYMSVGERYAQKAYVPQELLVNTWTREQFEQFIMR
;
A
#
# COMPACT_ATOMS: atom_id res chain seq x y z
N MET A 1 15.99 0.25 -11.26
CA MET A 1 14.54 -0.04 -11.28
C MET A 1 14.35 -1.55 -11.24
N ASN A 2 13.29 -2.04 -10.61
CA ASN A 2 12.90 -3.44 -10.67
C ASN A 2 12.05 -3.74 -11.92
N LYS A 3 11.80 -5.03 -12.21
CA LYS A 3 11.08 -5.49 -13.42
C LYS A 3 9.70 -4.84 -13.55
N LYS A 4 8.96 -4.71 -12.44
CA LYS A 4 7.59 -4.17 -12.44
C LYS A 4 7.52 -2.68 -12.68
N GLN A 5 8.48 -1.93 -12.14
CA GLN A 5 8.60 -0.50 -12.43
C GLN A 5 8.81 -0.25 -13.93
N ILE A 6 9.63 -1.08 -14.59
CA ILE A 6 9.86 -0.98 -16.04
C ILE A 6 8.57 -1.29 -16.80
N ILE A 7 7.87 -2.38 -16.44
CA ILE A 7 6.60 -2.78 -17.06
C ILE A 7 5.56 -1.67 -16.96
N ASN A 8 5.42 -1.04 -15.78
CA ASN A 8 4.50 0.07 -15.57
C ASN A 8 4.86 1.27 -16.47
N VAL A 9 6.14 1.63 -16.57
CA VAL A 9 6.57 2.72 -17.47
C VAL A 9 6.25 2.40 -18.95
N LEU A 10 6.40 1.15 -19.38
CA LEU A 10 6.02 0.75 -20.75
C LEU A 10 4.51 0.87 -20.99
N GLU A 11 3.68 0.49 -20.01
CA GLU A 11 2.23 0.66 -20.06
C GLU A 11 1.83 2.14 -20.02
N ASP A 12 2.52 2.97 -19.23
CA ASP A 12 2.33 4.42 -19.21
C ASP A 12 2.66 5.01 -20.57
N ILE A 13 3.80 4.67 -21.18
CA ILE A 13 4.13 5.10 -22.55
C ILE A 13 3.01 4.71 -23.53
N ALA A 14 2.51 3.48 -23.46
CA ALA A 14 1.41 3.02 -24.29
C ALA A 14 0.11 3.82 -24.05
N LEU A 15 -0.18 4.16 -22.80
CA LEU A 15 -1.34 4.94 -22.40
C LEU A 15 -1.26 6.39 -22.87
N TYR A 16 -0.12 7.06 -22.67
CA TYR A 16 0.12 8.41 -23.20
C TYR A 16 0.03 8.43 -24.73
N MET A 17 0.63 7.46 -25.41
CA MET A 17 0.48 7.32 -26.88
C MET A 17 -0.98 7.10 -27.29
N GLU A 18 -1.75 6.30 -26.54
CA GLU A 18 -3.17 6.07 -26.81
C GLU A 18 -4.00 7.35 -26.64
N VAL A 19 -3.75 8.12 -25.58
CA VAL A 19 -4.41 9.42 -25.33
C VAL A 19 -4.06 10.44 -26.42
N LYS A 20 -2.79 10.48 -26.85
CA LYS A 20 -2.32 11.33 -27.96
C LYS A 20 -2.94 10.92 -29.31
N GLY A 21 -3.49 9.71 -29.42
CA GLY A 21 -3.99 9.17 -30.69
C GLY A 21 -2.87 8.73 -31.63
N GLU A 22 -1.74 8.28 -31.10
CA GLU A 22 -0.61 7.76 -31.86
C GLU A 22 -0.93 6.42 -32.57
N ASN A 23 0.01 5.99 -33.42
CA ASN A 23 -0.13 4.79 -34.23
C ASN A 23 -0.43 3.53 -33.38
N PRO A 24 -1.53 2.79 -33.65
CA PRO A 24 -1.91 1.58 -32.91
C PRO A 24 -0.83 0.49 -32.87
N PHE A 25 0.02 0.40 -33.90
CA PHE A 25 1.14 -0.54 -33.93
C PHE A 25 2.23 -0.18 -32.91
N LYS A 26 2.51 1.12 -32.71
CA LYS A 26 3.47 1.58 -31.68
C LYS A 26 2.92 1.31 -30.28
N ILE A 27 1.66 1.69 -30.03
CA ILE A 27 0.98 1.41 -28.75
C ILE A 27 1.01 -0.09 -28.45
N SER A 28 0.66 -0.93 -29.44
CA SER A 28 0.72 -2.38 -29.29
C SER A 28 2.14 -2.91 -29.08
N ALA A 29 3.17 -2.27 -29.61
CA ALA A 29 4.55 -2.70 -29.40
C ALA A 29 4.98 -2.54 -27.94
N TYR A 30 4.67 -1.41 -27.30
CA TYR A 30 4.95 -1.18 -25.88
C TYR A 30 4.18 -2.15 -24.98
N ARG A 31 2.87 -2.34 -25.21
CA ARG A 31 2.07 -3.35 -24.48
C ARG A 31 2.58 -4.78 -24.67
N LYS A 32 3.04 -5.12 -25.88
CA LYS A 32 3.65 -6.44 -26.15
C LYS A 32 5.00 -6.61 -25.45
N ALA A 33 5.81 -5.55 -25.38
CA ALA A 33 7.07 -5.59 -24.65
C ALA A 33 6.83 -5.73 -23.14
N ALA A 34 5.87 -4.99 -22.59
CA ALA A 34 5.42 -5.13 -21.20
C ALA A 34 4.97 -6.57 -20.90
N ALA A 35 4.05 -7.12 -21.70
CA ALA A 35 3.57 -8.50 -21.55
C ALA A 35 4.67 -9.57 -21.74
N ALA A 36 5.63 -9.32 -22.63
CA ALA A 36 6.75 -10.23 -22.84
C ALA A 36 7.71 -10.26 -21.63
N LEU A 37 7.94 -9.10 -21.01
CA LEU A 37 8.77 -8.99 -19.81
C LEU A 37 8.05 -9.55 -18.58
N GLU A 38 6.73 -9.36 -18.49
CA GLU A 38 5.84 -9.94 -17.49
C GLU A 38 5.93 -11.48 -17.48
N GLY A 39 5.89 -12.09 -18.67
CA GLY A 39 5.95 -13.55 -18.82
C GLY A 39 7.33 -14.20 -18.64
N ASP A 40 8.41 -13.41 -18.52
CA ASP A 40 9.76 -13.94 -18.31
C ASP A 40 9.97 -14.22 -16.82
N VAL A 41 10.31 -15.48 -16.48
CA VAL A 41 10.51 -15.91 -15.08
C VAL A 41 11.79 -15.38 -14.47
N ARG A 42 12.67 -14.76 -15.26
CA ARG A 42 13.87 -14.12 -14.73
C ARG A 42 13.55 -12.76 -14.15
N SER A 43 14.33 -12.34 -13.16
CA SER A 43 14.33 -10.96 -12.71
C SER A 43 15.08 -10.08 -13.73
N ILE A 44 14.98 -8.75 -13.57
CA ILE A 44 15.65 -7.83 -14.50
C ILE A 44 17.19 -7.94 -14.44
N THR A 45 17.74 -8.37 -13.30
CA THR A 45 19.18 -8.53 -13.05
C THR A 45 19.73 -9.80 -13.70
N GLU A 46 18.89 -10.80 -13.96
CA GLU A 46 19.23 -12.07 -14.61
C GLU A 46 19.12 -12.02 -16.14
N ILE A 47 18.61 -10.93 -16.71
CA ILE A 47 18.43 -10.78 -18.16
C ILE A 47 19.62 -10.02 -18.75
N ASP A 48 20.53 -10.75 -19.39
CA ASP A 48 21.71 -10.16 -20.04
C ASP A 48 21.37 -9.25 -21.24
N ASP A 49 20.37 -9.63 -22.04
CA ASP A 49 19.97 -8.93 -23.27
C ASP A 49 18.46 -9.00 -23.47
N ILE A 50 17.77 -7.89 -23.19
CA ILE A 50 16.31 -7.78 -23.28
C ILE A 50 15.79 -7.94 -24.72
N THR A 51 16.62 -7.73 -25.75
CA THR A 51 16.18 -7.78 -27.15
C THR A 51 16.00 -9.21 -27.65
N LYS A 52 16.54 -10.19 -26.90
CA LYS A 52 16.36 -11.62 -27.18
C LYS A 52 15.00 -12.13 -26.72
N ILE A 53 14.27 -11.36 -25.89
CA ILE A 53 12.94 -11.74 -25.43
C ILE A 53 11.95 -11.53 -26.57
N LYS A 54 11.26 -12.62 -26.95
CA LYS A 54 10.26 -12.58 -28.02
C LYS A 54 9.12 -11.64 -27.64
N GLY A 55 8.97 -10.55 -28.39
CA GLY A 55 7.99 -9.49 -28.14
C GLY A 55 8.62 -8.13 -27.87
N ILE A 56 9.92 -8.11 -27.57
CA ILE A 56 10.71 -6.89 -27.39
C ILE A 56 11.49 -6.61 -28.68
N GLY A 57 11.11 -5.55 -29.39
CA GLY A 57 11.83 -5.09 -30.57
C GLY A 57 12.97 -4.13 -30.22
N LYS A 58 13.76 -3.73 -31.21
CA LYS A 58 14.90 -2.79 -31.02
C LYS A 58 14.49 -1.50 -30.29
N GLY A 59 13.43 -0.83 -30.73
CA GLY A 59 13.00 0.45 -30.15
C GLY A 59 12.48 0.33 -28.71
N THR A 60 11.62 -0.66 -28.42
CA THR A 60 11.19 -0.93 -27.04
C THR A 60 12.35 -1.41 -26.17
N GLY A 61 13.31 -2.12 -26.75
CA GLY A 61 14.50 -2.57 -26.06
C GLY A 61 15.41 -1.43 -25.64
N GLU A 62 15.66 -0.46 -26.52
CA GLU A 62 16.41 0.76 -26.20
C GLU A 62 15.79 1.52 -25.02
N VAL A 63 14.45 1.65 -25.00
CA VAL A 63 13.72 2.26 -23.87
C VAL A 63 13.91 1.47 -22.57
N ILE A 64 13.81 0.14 -22.61
CA ILE A 64 14.03 -0.69 -21.42
C ILE A 64 15.46 -0.55 -20.91
N THR A 65 16.45 -0.55 -21.79
CA THR A 65 17.87 -0.37 -21.42
C THR A 65 18.14 1.02 -20.82
N GLU A 66 17.51 2.07 -21.36
CA GLU A 66 17.56 3.41 -20.79
C GLU A 66 17.01 3.39 -19.35
N LEU A 67 15.80 2.86 -19.15
CA LEU A 67 15.17 2.74 -17.83
C LEU A 67 16.02 1.95 -16.82
N MET A 68 16.65 0.87 -17.25
CA MET A 68 17.55 0.08 -16.41
C MET A 68 18.77 0.88 -15.95
N THR A 69 19.26 1.80 -16.79
CA THR A 69 20.52 2.54 -16.56
C THR A 69 20.28 3.86 -15.82
N THR A 70 19.27 4.63 -16.22
CA THR A 70 19.04 5.99 -15.72
C THR A 70 17.89 6.08 -14.74
N GLY A 71 16.97 5.09 -14.73
CA GLY A 71 15.74 5.16 -13.95
C GLY A 71 14.59 5.93 -14.60
N GLU A 72 14.83 6.52 -15.77
CA GLU A 72 13.87 7.34 -16.52
C GLU A 72 14.03 7.12 -18.03
N THR A 73 13.06 7.53 -18.83
CA THR A 73 13.19 7.45 -20.29
C THR A 73 12.74 8.73 -20.96
N SER A 74 13.59 9.19 -21.89
CA SER A 74 13.33 10.35 -22.73
C SER A 74 12.00 10.23 -23.50
N VAL A 75 11.54 9.02 -23.83
CA VAL A 75 10.27 8.79 -24.53
C VAL A 75 9.07 9.20 -23.68
N LEU A 76 9.03 8.78 -22.41
CA LEU A 76 7.91 9.12 -21.51
C LEU A 76 7.92 10.60 -21.18
N ILE A 77 9.10 11.16 -20.88
CA ILE A 77 9.26 12.60 -20.58
C ILE A 77 8.77 13.45 -21.75
N ALA A 78 9.12 13.10 -22.99
CA ALA A 78 8.64 13.81 -24.18
C ALA A 78 7.11 13.72 -24.33
N LEU A 79 6.51 12.56 -24.09
CA LEU A 79 5.06 12.39 -24.14
C LEU A 79 4.34 13.20 -23.05
N GLN A 80 4.89 13.24 -21.84
CA GLN A 80 4.36 14.04 -20.73
C GLN A 80 4.42 15.55 -21.01
N ALA A 81 5.44 16.02 -21.72
CA ALA A 81 5.57 17.42 -22.11
C ALA A 81 4.54 17.84 -23.19
N GLU A 82 4.06 16.90 -24.00
CA GLU A 82 3.12 17.16 -25.10
C GLU A 82 1.64 17.04 -24.68
N ILE A 83 1.33 16.24 -23.66
CA ILE A 83 -0.04 15.99 -23.21
C ILE A 83 -0.34 16.78 -21.94
N PRO A 84 -1.37 17.66 -21.93
CA PRO A 84 -1.74 18.38 -20.71
C PRO A 84 -2.09 17.44 -19.55
N ALA A 85 -1.59 17.73 -18.36
CA ALA A 85 -1.90 16.97 -17.15
C ALA A 85 -3.42 16.92 -16.86
N SER A 86 -4.16 17.97 -17.23
CA SER A 86 -5.62 18.04 -17.13
C SER A 86 -6.33 16.95 -17.93
N LEU A 87 -5.77 16.54 -19.08
CA LEU A 87 -6.33 15.49 -19.92
C LEU A 87 -6.08 14.12 -19.30
N MET A 88 -4.90 13.91 -18.70
CA MET A 88 -4.57 12.68 -17.97
C MET A 88 -5.39 12.53 -16.70
N ALA A 89 -5.77 13.64 -16.04
CA ALA A 89 -6.65 13.61 -14.87
C ALA A 89 -8.03 12.96 -15.16
N LEU A 90 -8.48 12.95 -16.42
CA LEU A 90 -9.72 12.28 -16.82
C LEU A 90 -9.69 10.76 -16.61
N LEU A 91 -8.51 10.14 -16.56
CA LEU A 91 -8.37 8.71 -16.25
C LEU A 91 -8.81 8.36 -14.83
N LYS A 92 -8.88 9.35 -13.92
CA LYS A 92 -9.36 9.14 -12.55
C LYS A 92 -10.86 8.86 -12.50
N ILE A 93 -11.61 9.16 -13.56
CA ILE A 93 -13.06 8.98 -13.62
C ILE A 93 -13.39 7.54 -14.05
N PRO A 94 -14.16 6.78 -13.25
CA PRO A 94 -14.52 5.41 -13.57
C PRO A 94 -15.15 5.23 -14.95
N GLY A 95 -14.53 4.39 -15.79
CA GLY A 95 -15.01 4.11 -17.14
C GLY A 95 -14.49 5.07 -18.23
N LEU A 96 -13.55 5.95 -17.91
CA LEU A 96 -12.73 6.68 -18.88
C LEU A 96 -11.35 6.02 -18.99
N GLY A 97 -11.10 5.39 -20.15
CA GLY A 97 -9.77 4.89 -20.53
C GLY A 97 -9.20 5.70 -21.70
N GLY A 98 -7.92 5.49 -22.00
CA GLY A 98 -7.16 6.26 -22.99
C GLY A 98 -7.89 6.47 -24.32
N LYS A 99 -8.45 5.41 -24.92
CA LYS A 99 -9.25 5.52 -26.17
C LYS A 99 -10.45 6.46 -26.08
N ARG A 100 -11.19 6.41 -24.96
CA ARG A 100 -12.39 7.24 -24.77
C ARG A 100 -11.99 8.70 -24.57
N ILE A 101 -10.92 8.93 -23.81
CA ILE A 101 -10.33 10.26 -23.59
C ILE A 101 -9.84 10.85 -24.92
N ALA A 102 -9.05 10.10 -25.69
CA ALA A 102 -8.56 10.53 -27.01
C ALA A 102 -9.71 10.93 -27.94
N LYS A 103 -10.81 10.16 -27.92
CA LYS A 103 -12.00 10.47 -28.71
C LYS A 103 -12.73 11.73 -28.24
N LEU A 104 -12.94 11.89 -26.94
CA LEU A 104 -13.56 13.08 -26.36
C LEU A 104 -12.73 14.34 -26.63
N TYR A 105 -11.41 14.25 -26.49
CA TYR A 105 -10.50 15.34 -26.79
C TYR A 105 -10.53 15.71 -28.28
N LYS A 106 -10.45 14.71 -29.18
CA LYS A 106 -10.44 14.95 -30.62
C LYS A 106 -11.77 15.46 -31.18
N GLU A 107 -12.89 14.92 -30.71
CA GLU A 107 -14.22 15.20 -31.29
C GLU A 107 -14.93 16.38 -30.60
N LEU A 108 -14.71 16.60 -29.31
CA LEU A 108 -15.40 17.63 -28.52
C LEU A 108 -14.46 18.65 -27.86
N GLY A 109 -13.14 18.50 -28.00
CA GLY A 109 -12.18 19.41 -27.36
C GLY A 109 -12.14 19.28 -25.83
N ILE A 110 -12.61 18.17 -25.27
CA ILE A 110 -12.64 17.94 -23.82
C ILE A 110 -11.23 17.61 -23.33
N ASP A 111 -10.69 18.49 -22.52
CA ASP A 111 -9.30 18.51 -22.05
C ASP A 111 -9.15 18.52 -20.52
N SER A 112 -10.25 18.52 -19.78
CA SER A 112 -10.28 18.66 -18.33
C SER A 112 -11.55 18.07 -17.73
N ILE A 113 -11.53 17.80 -16.42
CA ILE A 113 -12.71 17.32 -15.67
C ILE A 113 -13.87 18.32 -15.78
N GLU A 114 -13.56 19.61 -15.76
CA GLU A 114 -14.55 20.68 -15.89
C GLU A 114 -15.20 20.69 -17.28
N SER A 115 -14.41 20.64 -18.37
CA SER A 115 -14.96 20.59 -19.72
C SER A 115 -15.75 19.29 -19.98
N LEU A 116 -15.34 18.18 -19.37
CA LEU A 116 -16.10 16.94 -19.38
C LEU A 116 -17.45 17.07 -18.65
N LYS A 117 -17.47 17.68 -17.46
CA LYS A 117 -18.69 17.91 -16.66
C LYS A 117 -19.70 18.74 -17.44
N GLN A 118 -19.24 19.86 -18.00
CA GLN A 118 -20.08 20.74 -18.82
C GLN A 118 -20.65 20.00 -20.04
N ALA A 119 -19.85 19.20 -20.74
CA ALA A 119 -20.29 18.42 -21.90
C ALA A 119 -21.30 17.32 -21.51
N CYS A 120 -21.13 16.66 -20.36
CA CYS A 120 -22.09 15.71 -19.80
C CYS A 120 -23.44 16.39 -19.46
N GLU A 121 -23.40 17.51 -18.73
CA GLU A 121 -24.59 18.26 -18.32
C GLU A 121 -25.36 18.82 -19.52
N ALA A 122 -24.64 19.26 -20.56
CA ALA A 122 -25.20 19.72 -21.82
C ALA A 122 -25.70 18.59 -22.74
N GLY A 123 -25.49 17.32 -22.36
CA GLY A 123 -25.87 16.15 -23.18
C GLY A 123 -25.13 16.09 -24.52
N GLN A 124 -23.91 16.60 -24.60
CA GLN A 124 -23.08 16.62 -25.82
C GLN A 124 -22.33 15.31 -26.04
N ILE A 125 -22.08 14.55 -24.99
CA ILE A 125 -21.28 13.33 -25.09
C ILE A 125 -22.10 12.18 -25.67
N ARG A 126 -23.39 12.09 -25.33
CA ARG A 126 -24.32 11.06 -25.85
C ARG A 126 -24.50 11.08 -27.36
N THR A 127 -24.07 12.13 -28.05
CA THR A 127 -24.13 12.20 -29.52
C THR A 127 -22.96 11.48 -30.19
N LEU A 128 -21.91 11.12 -29.44
CA LEU A 128 -20.76 10.40 -29.96
C LEU A 128 -21.01 8.89 -30.00
N ALA A 129 -20.57 8.23 -31.07
CA ALA A 129 -20.67 6.77 -31.17
C ALA A 129 -19.91 6.07 -30.02
N GLY A 130 -20.59 5.21 -29.26
CA GLY A 130 -20.04 4.52 -28.09
C GLY A 130 -20.23 5.25 -26.75
N PHE A 131 -20.93 6.39 -26.76
CA PHE A 131 -21.32 7.16 -25.58
C PHE A 131 -22.85 7.32 -25.57
N GLY A 132 -23.51 6.84 -24.53
CA GLY A 132 -24.96 6.98 -24.36
C GLY A 132 -25.32 7.73 -23.09
N ALA A 133 -26.61 7.95 -22.83
CA ALA A 133 -27.08 8.66 -21.64
C ALA A 133 -26.57 8.03 -20.33
N LYS A 134 -26.56 6.70 -20.23
CA LYS A 134 -25.98 5.98 -19.08
C LYS A 134 -24.48 6.24 -18.89
N THR A 135 -23.76 6.53 -19.97
CA THR A 135 -22.34 6.89 -19.90
C THR A 135 -22.17 8.25 -19.25
N GLU A 136 -22.96 9.25 -19.65
CA GLU A 136 -22.93 10.58 -19.03
C GLU A 136 -23.31 10.52 -17.56
N GLU A 137 -24.37 9.79 -17.20
CA GLU A 137 -24.74 9.56 -15.80
C GLU A 137 -23.58 8.96 -14.99
N LYS A 138 -22.91 7.94 -15.56
CA LYS A 138 -21.73 7.33 -14.94
C LYS A 138 -20.57 8.31 -14.78
N TYR A 139 -20.32 9.16 -15.76
CA TYR A 139 -19.24 10.15 -15.69
C TYR A 139 -19.55 11.26 -14.69
N LEU A 140 -20.79 11.77 -14.65
CA LEU A 140 -21.20 12.74 -13.65
C LEU A 140 -21.09 12.18 -12.23
N ALA A 141 -21.52 10.93 -12.02
CA ALA A 141 -21.35 10.25 -10.74
C ALA A 141 -19.85 10.10 -10.37
N GLY A 142 -19.02 9.68 -11.32
CA GLY A 142 -17.58 9.57 -11.12
C GLY A 142 -16.87 10.91 -10.88
N ILE A 143 -17.33 11.99 -11.51
CA ILE A 143 -16.83 13.35 -11.27
C ILE A 143 -17.18 13.81 -9.86
N ALA A 144 -18.44 13.65 -9.44
CA ALA A 144 -18.86 13.99 -8.08
C ALA A 144 -18.06 13.20 -7.02
N GLU A 145 -17.79 11.91 -7.29
CA GLU A 145 -16.95 11.08 -6.44
C GLU A 145 -15.52 11.63 -6.34
N VAL A 146 -14.88 11.97 -7.47
CA VAL A 146 -13.53 12.59 -7.48
C VAL A 146 -13.53 13.95 -6.76
N GLU A 147 -14.55 14.79 -6.95
CA GLU A 147 -14.69 16.10 -6.29
C GLU A 147 -14.85 15.94 -4.77
N THR A 148 -15.59 14.93 -4.29
CA THR A 148 -15.75 14.65 -2.85
C THR A 148 -14.55 13.98 -2.20
N ARG A 149 -13.79 13.17 -2.95
CA ARG A 149 -12.55 12.53 -2.49
C ARG A 149 -11.38 13.51 -2.32
N ALA A 150 -11.47 14.73 -2.87
CA ALA A 150 -10.38 15.71 -2.89
C ALA A 150 -9.90 16.20 -1.51
N ASP A 151 -10.61 15.90 -0.41
CA ASP A 151 -10.26 16.37 0.93
C ASP A 151 -9.34 15.43 1.72
N ARG A 152 -9.09 14.20 1.25
CA ARG A 152 -8.27 13.20 1.96
C ARG A 152 -7.46 12.34 0.99
N HIS A 153 -6.21 12.11 1.34
CA HIS A 153 -5.30 11.26 0.59
C HIS A 153 -5.14 9.90 1.28
N ALA A 154 -5.15 8.83 0.50
CA ALA A 154 -4.85 7.49 0.99
C ALA A 154 -3.39 7.38 1.45
N ILE A 155 -3.14 6.54 2.46
CA ILE A 155 -1.82 6.33 3.04
C ILE A 155 -0.77 5.93 2.00
N TRP A 156 -1.14 5.09 1.03
CA TRP A 156 -0.27 4.66 -0.06
C TRP A 156 0.13 5.78 -1.04
N ARG A 157 -0.66 6.86 -1.11
CA ARG A 157 -0.30 8.08 -1.86
C ARG A 157 0.62 9.00 -1.06
N ILE A 158 0.44 9.00 0.25
CA ILE A 158 1.21 9.82 1.17
C ILE A 158 2.62 9.26 1.37
N GLU A 159 2.77 7.93 1.40
CA GLU A 159 4.03 7.26 1.71
C GLU A 159 5.20 7.65 0.79
N PRO A 160 5.06 7.72 -0.55
CA PRO A 160 6.11 8.22 -1.43
C PRO A 160 6.52 9.67 -1.11
N VAL A 161 5.55 10.55 -0.81
CA VAL A 161 5.80 11.94 -0.44
C VAL A 161 6.58 12.02 0.88
N VAL A 162 6.16 11.25 1.89
CA VAL A 162 6.85 11.14 3.17
C VAL A 162 8.28 10.62 2.99
N ASN A 163 8.49 9.60 2.16
CA ASN A 163 9.81 9.04 1.89
C ASN A 163 10.72 10.06 1.18
N HIS A 164 10.20 10.80 0.21
CA HIS A 164 10.96 11.87 -0.44
C HIS A 164 11.35 12.98 0.53
N ILE A 165 10.41 13.46 1.36
CA ILE A 165 10.69 14.48 2.37
C ILE A 165 11.72 13.97 3.39
N ASN A 166 11.60 12.71 3.83
CA ASN A 166 12.59 12.08 4.72
C ASN A 166 13.99 12.10 4.09
N GLN A 167 14.13 11.81 2.79
CA GLN A 167 15.41 11.88 2.09
C GLN A 167 15.97 13.32 2.07
N VAL A 168 15.13 14.31 1.75
CA VAL A 168 15.52 15.72 1.75
C VAL A 168 15.99 16.15 3.14
N LEU A 169 15.21 15.84 4.18
CA LEU A 169 15.56 16.16 5.58
C LEU A 169 16.83 15.43 6.04
N ALA A 170 17.02 14.17 5.66
CA ALA A 170 18.21 13.37 6.01
C ALA A 170 19.52 13.97 5.47
N THR A 171 19.46 14.66 4.34
CA THR A 171 20.64 15.24 3.68
C THR A 171 20.92 16.70 4.07
N SER A 172 20.07 17.30 4.91
CA SER A 172 20.21 18.68 5.34
C SER A 172 21.13 18.82 6.54
N GLU A 173 22.12 19.71 6.47
CA GLU A 173 22.98 20.04 7.62
C GLU A 173 22.26 20.87 8.70
N PHE A 174 21.10 21.43 8.38
CA PHE A 174 20.32 22.28 9.30
C PHE A 174 19.35 21.48 10.18
N VAL A 175 19.29 20.16 10.02
CA VAL A 175 18.34 19.28 10.71
C VAL A 175 19.08 18.45 11.76
N ASN A 176 18.65 18.56 13.01
CA ASN A 176 19.19 17.75 14.10
C ASN A 176 18.43 16.43 14.21
N GLN A 177 17.10 16.50 14.22
CA GLN A 177 16.19 15.36 14.31
C GLN A 177 14.87 15.69 13.59
N TYR A 178 14.20 14.68 13.06
CA TYR A 178 12.90 14.87 12.41
C TYR A 178 12.04 13.61 12.47
N SER A 179 10.72 13.80 12.37
CA SER A 179 9.78 12.70 12.19
C SER A 179 8.48 13.21 11.57
N VAL A 180 7.88 12.38 10.72
CA VAL A 180 6.49 12.56 10.30
C VAL A 180 5.57 12.31 11.51
N ALA A 181 4.55 13.15 11.66
CA ALA A 181 3.58 13.15 12.74
C ALA A 181 2.16 12.94 12.18
N GLY A 182 1.15 13.52 12.85
CA GLY A 182 -0.21 13.52 12.35
C GLY A 182 -0.85 12.14 12.24
N SER A 183 -1.90 12.04 11.43
CA SER A 183 -2.64 10.80 11.20
C SER A 183 -1.82 9.75 10.46
N TYR A 184 -0.84 10.14 9.64
CA TYR A 184 0.09 9.22 9.00
C TYR A 184 0.87 8.42 10.05
N ARG A 185 1.45 9.09 11.05
CA ARG A 185 2.18 8.41 12.13
C ARG A 185 1.28 7.50 12.98
N ARG A 186 0.00 7.82 13.09
CA ARG A 186 -1.02 6.96 13.74
C ARG A 186 -1.57 5.85 12.82
N THR A 187 -0.96 5.66 11.65
CA THR A 187 -1.32 4.62 10.67
C THR A 187 -2.82 4.68 10.32
N ASN A 188 -3.34 5.87 10.07
CA ASN A 188 -4.67 6.04 9.50
C ASN A 188 -4.64 5.70 8.00
N GLU A 189 -5.70 5.04 7.51
CA GLU A 189 -5.86 4.68 6.09
C GLU A 189 -5.84 5.89 5.16
N THR A 190 -6.28 7.05 5.67
CA THR A 190 -6.28 8.32 4.96
C THR A 190 -5.88 9.48 5.86
N SER A 191 -5.28 10.52 5.29
CA SER A 191 -4.95 11.79 5.95
C SER A 191 -5.31 12.98 5.08
N LYS A 192 -5.55 14.15 5.68
CA LYS A 192 -5.81 15.40 4.92
C LYS A 192 -4.52 16.01 4.40
N ASP A 193 -3.49 15.94 5.22
CA ASP A 193 -2.19 16.55 5.07
C ASP A 193 -1.11 15.65 5.67
N VAL A 194 0.13 16.10 5.53
CA VAL A 194 1.31 15.46 6.13
C VAL A 194 1.99 16.43 7.09
N ASP A 195 2.10 16.04 8.36
CA ASP A 195 2.78 16.82 9.38
C ASP A 195 4.22 16.34 9.58
N PHE A 196 5.19 17.26 9.61
CA PHE A 196 6.58 17.00 9.95
C PHE A 196 7.02 17.84 11.13
N ILE A 197 7.64 17.21 12.12
CA ILE A 197 8.29 17.88 13.23
C ILE A 197 9.79 17.82 13.01
N VAL A 198 10.43 18.99 12.99
CA VAL A 198 11.86 19.11 12.67
C VAL A 198 12.55 19.93 13.74
N ALA A 199 13.54 19.32 14.40
CA ALA A 199 14.42 19.99 15.34
C ALA A 199 15.55 20.69 14.58
N THR A 200 15.70 22.00 14.79
CA THR A 200 16.72 22.82 14.12
C THR A 200 17.13 24.02 14.98
N ALA A 201 18.40 24.41 14.89
CA ALA A 201 18.89 25.68 15.42
C ALA A 201 18.84 26.82 14.38
N GLU A 202 18.59 26.50 13.11
CA GLU A 202 18.69 27.42 11.98
C GLU A 202 17.40 27.42 11.12
N PRO A 203 16.23 27.76 11.70
CA PRO A 203 14.93 27.60 11.05
C PRO A 203 14.78 28.36 9.72
N VAL A 204 15.39 29.55 9.62
CA VAL A 204 15.37 30.36 8.40
C VAL A 204 16.13 29.67 7.26
N LYS A 205 17.28 29.05 7.54
CA LYS A 205 18.06 28.32 6.53
C LYS A 205 17.35 27.04 6.11
N LEU A 206 16.82 26.29 7.09
CA LEU A 206 16.04 25.09 6.82
C LEU A 206 14.81 25.39 5.96
N ARG A 207 14.05 26.45 6.27
CA ARG A 207 12.92 26.90 5.43
C ARG A 207 13.34 27.09 3.98
N ASN A 208 14.39 27.88 3.75
CA ASN A 208 14.84 28.19 2.39
C ASN A 208 15.31 26.93 1.67
N TYR A 209 16.02 26.05 2.37
CA TYR A 209 16.44 24.75 1.86
C TYR A 209 15.24 23.88 1.44
N LEU A 210 14.19 23.77 2.28
CA LEU A 210 12.99 23.01 1.95
C LEU A 210 12.27 23.57 0.71
N LEU A 211 12.10 24.90 0.64
CA LEU A 211 11.45 25.56 -0.50
C LEU A 211 12.25 25.43 -1.81
N GLU A 212 13.57 25.25 -1.72
CA GLU A 212 14.43 25.00 -2.89
C GLU A 212 14.43 23.53 -3.34
N LYS A 213 14.45 22.59 -2.38
CA LYS A 213 14.61 21.15 -2.67
C LYS A 213 13.32 20.41 -2.94
N LEU A 214 12.20 20.90 -2.42
CA LEU A 214 10.89 20.30 -2.68
C LEU A 214 10.24 20.94 -3.90
N ALA A 215 9.51 20.15 -4.67
CA ALA A 215 8.67 20.63 -5.76
C ALA A 215 7.44 21.35 -5.20
N VAL A 216 7.59 22.60 -4.77
CA VAL A 216 6.51 23.38 -4.17
C VAL A 216 5.59 23.96 -5.25
N HIS A 217 4.33 23.55 -5.24
CA HIS A 217 3.27 24.13 -6.06
C HIS A 217 2.78 25.47 -5.50
N GLU A 218 2.49 25.49 -4.19
CA GLU A 218 1.97 26.66 -3.49
C GLU A 218 2.62 26.80 -2.11
N ILE A 219 2.95 28.04 -1.73
CA ILE A 219 3.37 28.37 -0.36
C ILE A 219 2.16 28.95 0.38
N VAL A 220 1.56 28.17 1.27
CA VAL A 220 0.41 28.60 2.09
C VAL A 220 0.88 29.49 3.24
N ALA A 221 1.99 29.12 3.90
CA ALA A 221 2.61 29.91 4.96
C ALA A 221 4.11 29.62 5.06
N ALA A 222 4.92 30.63 5.34
CA ALA A 222 6.37 30.49 5.46
C ALA A 222 6.92 31.41 6.56
N GLY A 223 6.82 30.96 7.81
CA GLY A 223 7.33 31.66 8.99
C GLY A 223 8.62 31.07 9.53
N ASP A 224 9.01 31.50 10.73
CA ASP A 224 10.23 31.03 11.41
C ASP A 224 9.98 29.78 12.29
N THR A 225 8.71 29.46 12.58
CA THR A 225 8.31 28.30 13.39
C THR A 225 7.44 27.30 12.63
N LYS A 226 6.95 27.69 11.45
CA LYS A 226 6.08 26.87 10.60
C LYS A 226 6.33 27.18 9.13
N VAL A 227 6.35 26.13 8.32
CA VAL A 227 6.20 26.21 6.86
C VAL A 227 5.02 25.32 6.45
N SER A 228 4.10 25.86 5.66
CA SER A 228 2.97 25.15 5.07
C SER A 228 3.06 25.29 3.56
N VAL A 229 3.14 24.17 2.86
CA VAL A 229 3.24 24.14 1.40
C VAL A 229 2.28 23.12 0.83
N VAL A 230 1.92 23.31 -0.42
CA VAL A 230 1.33 22.27 -1.25
C VAL A 230 2.42 21.80 -2.20
N LEU A 231 2.75 20.51 -2.15
CA LEU A 231 3.73 19.90 -3.04
C LEU A 231 3.07 19.45 -4.35
N ASP A 232 3.81 19.63 -5.44
CA ASP A 232 3.46 19.11 -6.76
C ASP A 232 3.76 17.60 -6.85
N GLY A 233 3.02 16.89 -7.71
CA GLY A 233 3.09 15.43 -7.84
C GLY A 233 1.91 14.85 -8.63
N GLU A 234 1.64 13.55 -8.49
CA GLU A 234 0.43 12.94 -9.08
C GLU A 234 -0.87 13.57 -8.54
N GLU A 235 -0.80 14.01 -7.28
CA GLU A 235 -1.82 14.79 -6.59
C GLU A 235 -1.14 15.87 -5.75
N LEU A 236 -1.79 17.03 -5.69
CA LEU A 236 -1.37 18.11 -4.80
C LEU A 236 -1.44 17.60 -3.36
N MET A 237 -0.32 17.69 -2.65
CA MET A 237 -0.21 17.20 -1.27
C MET A 237 0.07 18.35 -0.31
N PRO A 238 -0.86 18.69 0.60
CA PRO A 238 -0.60 19.64 1.68
C PRO A 238 0.40 19.06 2.69
N VAL A 239 1.44 19.83 3.01
CA VAL A 239 2.48 19.44 3.97
C VAL A 239 2.77 20.59 4.93
N ASP A 240 2.75 20.27 6.23
CA ASP A 240 3.05 21.17 7.33
C ASP A 240 4.38 20.79 7.99
N PHE A 241 5.35 21.70 8.02
CA PHE A 241 6.59 21.58 8.78
C PHE A 241 6.54 22.46 10.02
N ARG A 242 6.80 21.88 11.19
CA ARG A 242 6.96 22.60 12.46
C ARG A 242 8.42 22.57 12.89
N PHE A 243 8.97 23.75 13.09
CA PHE A 243 10.35 23.91 13.56
C PHE A 243 10.38 24.11 15.06
N VAL A 244 11.20 23.31 15.73
CA VAL A 244 11.36 23.31 17.19
C VAL A 244 12.84 23.18 17.55
N THR A 245 13.18 23.47 18.80
CA THR A 245 14.52 23.15 19.34
C THR A 245 14.60 21.67 19.71
N ASP A 246 15.81 21.11 19.84
CA ASP A 246 16.00 19.71 20.28
C ASP A 246 15.33 19.41 21.62
N LYS A 247 15.32 20.37 22.55
CA LYS A 247 14.67 20.21 23.86
C LYS A 247 13.15 20.10 23.75
N GLN A 248 12.56 20.76 22.76
CA GLN A 248 11.11 20.78 22.55
C GLN A 248 10.64 19.59 21.71
N TYR A 249 11.54 18.91 21.01
CA TYR A 249 11.22 17.91 19.98
C TYR A 249 10.29 16.79 20.46
N ALA A 250 10.57 16.17 21.61
CA ALA A 250 9.77 15.06 22.11
C ALA A 250 8.30 15.45 22.37
N THR A 251 8.08 16.59 23.03
CA THR A 251 6.73 17.08 23.35
C THR A 251 6.01 17.59 22.11
N ALA A 252 6.73 18.25 21.18
CA ALA A 252 6.16 18.66 19.90
C ALA A 252 5.74 17.45 19.07
N LEU A 253 6.59 16.42 18.98
CA LEU A 253 6.26 15.18 18.29
C LEU A 253 5.02 14.52 18.90
N HIS A 254 4.94 14.41 20.23
CA HIS A 254 3.73 13.93 20.91
C HIS A 254 2.50 14.75 20.52
N HIS A 255 2.58 16.08 20.67
CA HIS A 255 1.48 17.00 20.41
C HIS A 255 0.94 16.87 18.99
N PHE A 256 1.81 16.95 17.98
CA PHE A 256 1.40 16.90 16.58
C PHE A 256 1.15 15.47 16.08
N THR A 257 1.64 14.44 16.78
CA THR A 257 1.17 13.06 16.54
C THR A 257 -0.28 12.93 16.96
N GLY A 258 -0.71 13.58 18.04
CA GLY A 258 -2.07 13.47 18.54
C GLY A 258 -2.46 12.02 18.89
N SER A 259 -3.72 11.62 18.75
CA SER A 259 -4.85 12.42 18.24
C SER A 259 -5.23 13.59 19.15
N LYS A 260 -6.18 14.43 18.68
CA LYS A 260 -6.77 15.50 19.50
C LYS A 260 -7.27 14.97 20.84
N ASP A 261 -7.98 13.83 20.84
CA ASP A 261 -8.60 13.27 22.03
C ASP A 261 -7.56 12.67 22.97
N HIS A 262 -6.53 12.01 22.43
CA HIS A 262 -5.35 11.61 23.20
C HIS A 262 -4.68 12.81 23.91
N ASN A 263 -4.48 13.91 23.19
CA ASN A 263 -3.89 15.12 23.76
C ASN A 263 -4.80 15.77 24.82
N VAL A 264 -6.12 15.66 24.69
CA VAL A 264 -7.06 16.12 25.72
C VAL A 264 -6.90 15.27 26.97
N ARG A 265 -6.83 13.96 26.84
CA ARG A 265 -6.66 13.05 27.98
C ARG A 265 -5.33 13.27 28.70
N MET A 266 -4.22 13.40 27.97
CA MET A 266 -2.92 13.75 28.54
C MET A 266 -2.96 15.10 29.29
N ARG A 267 -3.64 16.11 28.74
CA ARG A 267 -3.79 17.42 29.40
C ARG A 267 -4.64 17.35 30.67
N GLN A 268 -5.62 16.46 30.74
CA GLN A 268 -6.37 16.22 31.98
C GLN A 268 -5.47 15.63 33.07
N ILE A 269 -4.64 14.63 32.74
CA ILE A 269 -3.67 14.02 33.66
C ILE A 269 -2.69 15.06 34.19
N ALA A 270 -2.14 15.90 33.31
CA ALA A 270 -1.25 16.98 33.73
C ALA A 270 -1.95 17.98 34.67
N LYS A 271 -3.19 18.37 34.35
CA LYS A 271 -3.96 19.30 35.17
C LYS A 271 -4.23 18.77 36.57
N GLU A 272 -4.48 17.47 36.73
CA GLU A 272 -4.66 16.81 38.03
C GLU A 272 -3.39 16.91 38.91
N ARG A 273 -2.22 17.09 38.27
CA ARG A 273 -0.92 17.32 38.93
C ARG A 273 -0.54 18.79 39.09
N GLY A 274 -1.42 19.72 38.68
CA GLY A 274 -1.10 21.15 38.66
C GLY A 274 -0.13 21.58 37.55
N GLU A 275 0.03 20.74 36.52
CA GLU A 275 0.91 20.96 35.38
C GLU A 275 0.12 21.29 34.10
N LYS A 276 0.79 21.84 33.09
CA LYS A 276 0.19 22.16 31.79
C LYS A 276 1.08 21.71 30.62
N ILE A 277 0.55 20.82 29.79
CA ILE A 277 1.23 20.37 28.56
C ILE A 277 1.02 21.38 27.43
N SER A 278 2.11 21.73 26.74
CA SER A 278 2.14 22.45 25.46
C SER A 278 3.04 21.71 24.46
N GLU A 279 3.09 22.15 23.21
CA GLU A 279 4.04 21.65 22.21
C GLU A 279 5.51 21.89 22.60
N TYR A 280 5.79 22.80 23.54
CA TYR A 280 7.15 23.18 23.94
C TYR A 280 7.65 22.46 25.20
N GLY A 281 6.79 21.72 25.90
CA GLY A 281 7.12 21.11 27.19
C GLY A 281 5.96 21.10 28.18
N VAL A 282 6.28 20.77 29.42
CA VAL A 282 5.33 20.68 30.53
C VAL A 282 5.63 21.80 31.54
N GLU A 283 4.73 22.77 31.59
CA GLU A 283 4.79 23.90 32.53
C GLU A 283 4.36 23.43 33.93
N GLN A 284 5.20 23.72 34.91
CA GLN A 284 5.02 23.41 36.33
C GLN A 284 4.28 24.56 37.04
N ALA A 285 3.79 24.32 38.26
CA ALA A 285 3.07 25.33 39.04
C ALA A 285 3.89 26.59 39.36
N ASP A 286 5.22 26.49 39.38
CA ASP A 286 6.14 27.61 39.58
C ASP A 286 6.50 28.37 38.28
N GLY A 287 5.92 27.96 37.14
CA GLY A 287 6.15 28.54 35.82
C GLY A 287 7.37 28.00 35.08
N THR A 288 8.13 27.06 35.68
CA THR A 288 9.23 26.40 34.98
C THR A 288 8.71 25.41 33.94
N VAL A 289 9.44 25.24 32.82
CA VAL A 289 9.04 24.30 31.74
C VAL A 289 10.03 23.14 31.69
N ILE A 290 9.51 21.94 31.92
CA ILE A 290 10.25 20.68 31.77
C ILE A 290 10.21 20.24 30.30
N THR A 291 11.36 19.78 29.81
CA THR A 291 11.56 19.25 28.46
C THR A 291 12.12 17.84 28.54
N PHE A 292 11.93 17.07 27.48
CA PHE A 292 12.21 15.63 27.46
C PHE A 292 13.09 15.26 26.28
N LYS A 293 13.97 14.28 26.48
CA LYS A 293 14.83 13.76 25.43
C LYS A 293 14.06 12.87 24.46
N THR A 294 13.11 12.08 24.96
CA THR A 294 12.29 11.16 24.18
C THR A 294 10.81 11.25 24.55
N GLU A 295 9.92 10.79 23.66
CA GLU A 295 8.50 10.63 24.01
C GLU A 295 8.30 9.63 25.17
N ALA A 296 9.17 8.62 25.31
CA ALA A 296 9.12 7.68 26.42
C ALA A 296 9.38 8.39 27.75
N ASP A 297 10.36 9.30 27.82
CA ASP A 297 10.62 10.12 29.01
C ASP A 297 9.43 11.04 29.32
N PHE A 298 8.79 11.60 28.28
CA PHE A 298 7.58 12.42 28.44
C PHE A 298 6.41 11.61 29.03
N PHE A 299 6.15 10.40 28.55
CA PHE A 299 5.12 9.54 29.14
C PHE A 299 5.48 9.09 30.57
N ALA A 300 6.75 8.73 30.80
CA ALA A 300 7.23 8.30 32.11
C ALA A 300 7.09 9.41 33.18
N HIS A 301 7.22 10.68 32.80
CA HIS A 301 6.92 11.81 33.69
C HIS A 301 5.51 11.72 34.28
N PHE A 302 4.52 11.25 33.51
CA PHE A 302 3.13 11.06 33.94
C PHE A 302 2.83 9.67 34.52
N ASP A 303 3.86 8.89 34.88
CA ASP A 303 3.74 7.48 35.30
C ASP A 303 3.06 6.58 34.26
N LEU A 304 3.16 6.94 32.97
CA LEU A 304 2.60 6.16 31.87
C LEU A 304 3.72 5.43 31.13
N PRO A 305 3.46 4.20 30.64
CA PRO A 305 4.32 3.58 29.66
C PRO A 305 4.31 4.39 28.35
N PHE A 306 5.31 4.17 27.49
CA PHE A 306 5.27 4.72 26.14
C PHE A 306 4.02 4.21 25.40
N ILE A 307 3.14 5.13 24.98
CA ILE A 307 1.94 4.82 24.22
C ILE A 307 2.28 4.87 22.71
N PRO A 308 2.23 3.72 22.00
CA PRO A 308 2.49 3.68 20.56
C PRO A 308 1.58 4.65 19.78
N PRO A 309 2.09 5.36 18.75
CA PRO A 309 1.29 6.31 17.98
C PRO A 309 -0.02 5.76 17.43
N ALA A 310 -0.01 4.50 16.96
CA ALA A 310 -1.14 3.87 16.29
C ALA A 310 -2.41 3.76 17.16
N ILE A 311 -2.25 3.71 18.49
CA ILE A 311 -3.36 3.55 19.45
C ILE A 311 -3.78 4.84 20.16
N ARG A 312 -3.20 6.01 19.80
CA ARG A 312 -3.47 7.29 20.46
C ARG A 312 -4.84 7.86 20.09
N THR A 313 -5.90 7.24 20.60
CA THR A 313 -7.31 7.55 20.29
C THR A 313 -8.02 8.33 21.40
N GLY A 314 -7.42 8.44 22.59
CA GLY A 314 -7.96 9.11 23.77
C GLY A 314 -8.85 8.23 24.65
N ARG A 315 -8.84 6.91 24.45
CA ARG A 315 -9.75 5.96 25.11
C ARG A 315 -8.97 4.76 25.65
N GLU A 316 -8.93 3.68 24.87
CA GLU A 316 -8.46 2.37 25.30
C GLU A 316 -7.00 2.34 25.74
N GLU A 317 -6.17 3.26 25.25
CA GLU A 317 -4.75 3.32 25.61
C GLU A 317 -4.50 3.71 27.08
N PHE A 318 -5.52 4.20 27.78
CA PHE A 318 -5.45 4.53 29.20
C PHE A 318 -6.20 3.52 30.09
N GLU A 319 -6.93 2.58 29.49
CA GLU A 319 -7.84 1.66 30.20
C GLU A 319 -7.41 0.19 30.10
N ARG A 320 -6.60 -0.15 29.09
CA ARG A 320 -6.18 -1.52 28.77
C ARG A 320 -4.67 -1.67 28.80
N GLU A 321 -4.21 -2.92 28.89
CA GLU A 321 -2.80 -3.22 28.66
C GLU A 321 -2.42 -2.83 27.22
N LEU A 322 -1.27 -2.16 27.07
CA LEU A 322 -0.82 -1.72 25.76
C LEU A 322 -0.32 -2.90 24.92
N PRO A 323 -0.66 -2.96 23.62
CA PRO A 323 -0.11 -3.98 22.73
C PRO A 323 1.40 -3.81 22.63
N LYS A 324 2.11 -4.94 22.75
CA LYS A 324 3.57 -4.98 22.57
C LYS A 324 3.90 -5.00 21.08
N GLN A 325 5.10 -4.54 20.73
CA GLN A 325 5.60 -4.76 19.38
C GLN A 325 5.83 -6.25 19.15
N ALA A 326 5.24 -6.78 18.08
CA ALA A 326 5.38 -8.16 17.70
C ALA A 326 6.77 -8.41 17.10
N THR A 327 7.44 -9.49 17.50
CA THR A 327 8.63 -9.98 16.80
C THR A 327 8.19 -10.88 15.65
N ILE A 328 8.12 -10.30 14.45
CA ILE A 328 7.77 -11.00 13.22
C ILE A 328 8.90 -11.94 12.80
N LYS A 329 8.54 -13.18 12.46
CA LYS A 329 9.45 -14.26 12.05
C LYS A 329 9.18 -14.78 10.64
N ALA A 330 8.08 -14.35 10.02
CA ALA A 330 7.64 -14.82 8.71
C ALA A 330 6.72 -13.83 8.00
N ASP A 331 6.70 -13.93 6.67
CA ASP A 331 5.71 -13.33 5.78
C ASP A 331 5.14 -14.43 4.88
N LEU A 332 3.81 -14.53 4.79
CA LEU A 332 3.11 -15.69 4.25
C LEU A 332 2.31 -15.39 2.98
N HIS A 333 2.47 -14.20 2.40
CA HIS A 333 1.85 -13.82 1.12
C HIS A 333 2.79 -12.92 0.32
N MET A 334 3.35 -13.46 -0.77
CA MET A 334 4.21 -12.74 -1.70
C MET A 334 4.29 -13.42 -3.07
N HIS A 335 4.70 -12.63 -4.05
CA HIS A 335 4.71 -12.96 -5.47
C HIS A 335 6.12 -12.86 -6.02
N THR A 336 6.45 -13.76 -6.94
CA THR A 336 7.76 -13.81 -7.59
C THR A 336 7.61 -13.61 -9.09
N THR A 337 8.73 -13.59 -9.80
CA THR A 337 8.76 -13.55 -11.27
C THR A 337 8.01 -14.70 -11.94
N TRP A 338 7.59 -15.72 -11.20
CA TRP A 338 6.76 -16.81 -11.70
C TRP A 338 5.32 -16.38 -12.02
N SER A 339 4.73 -15.46 -11.26
CA SER A 339 3.47 -14.79 -11.63
C SER A 339 3.74 -13.32 -11.96
N ASP A 340 3.34 -12.41 -11.09
CA ASP A 340 3.39 -10.97 -11.27
C ASP A 340 4.29 -10.25 -10.26
N GLY A 341 5.23 -10.97 -9.66
CA GLY A 341 6.34 -10.38 -8.92
C GLY A 341 7.49 -9.88 -9.80
N ALA A 342 8.33 -9.04 -9.21
CA ALA A 342 9.51 -8.44 -9.83
C ALA A 342 10.82 -9.17 -9.51
N SER A 343 10.81 -10.00 -8.46
CA SER A 343 11.98 -10.66 -7.89
C SER A 343 11.90 -12.18 -8.04
N ALA A 344 13.03 -12.81 -8.36
CA ALA A 344 13.12 -14.27 -8.42
C ALA A 344 13.03 -14.89 -7.02
N ILE A 345 12.76 -16.20 -6.92
CA ILE A 345 12.61 -16.90 -5.64
C ILE A 345 13.84 -16.73 -4.75
N HIS A 346 15.04 -16.87 -5.33
CA HIS A 346 16.27 -16.77 -4.56
C HIS A 346 16.50 -15.34 -4.02
N GLU A 347 16.24 -14.31 -4.84
CA GLU A 347 16.35 -12.91 -4.41
C GLU A 347 15.36 -12.61 -3.27
N MET A 348 14.12 -13.10 -3.37
CA MET A 348 13.09 -12.93 -2.35
C MET A 348 13.47 -13.66 -1.06
N GLY A 349 13.88 -14.92 -1.15
CA GLY A 349 14.32 -15.71 0.00
C GLY A 349 15.52 -15.07 0.72
N ASP A 350 16.50 -14.55 -0.02
CA ASP A 350 17.69 -13.93 0.54
C ASP A 350 17.33 -12.63 1.26
N ALA A 351 16.42 -11.83 0.71
CA ALA A 351 15.92 -10.62 1.35
C ALA A 351 15.18 -10.93 2.67
N LEU A 352 14.35 -11.97 2.71
CA LEU A 352 13.65 -12.40 3.92
C LEU A 352 14.62 -12.89 5.00
N GLN A 353 15.66 -13.63 4.63
CA GLN A 353 16.73 -14.03 5.55
C GLN A 353 17.48 -12.82 6.11
N GLN A 354 17.78 -11.81 5.29
CA GLN A 354 18.42 -10.57 5.74
C GLN A 354 17.54 -9.80 6.74
N LYS A 355 16.21 -9.94 6.66
CA LYS A 355 15.27 -9.39 7.66
C LYS A 355 15.22 -10.22 8.96
N GLY A 356 15.93 -11.34 9.04
CA GLY A 356 15.95 -12.22 10.20
C GLY A 356 14.76 -13.18 10.29
N TYR A 357 14.01 -13.38 9.20
CA TYR A 357 12.91 -14.34 9.18
C TYR A 357 13.43 -15.77 9.17
N THR A 358 12.61 -16.67 9.71
CA THR A 358 12.91 -18.10 9.83
C THR A 358 12.20 -18.93 8.76
N HIS A 359 11.07 -18.42 8.27
CA HIS A 359 10.30 -19.04 7.22
C HIS A 359 9.46 -17.99 6.49
N ALA A 360 8.96 -18.35 5.31
CA ALA A 360 8.03 -17.56 4.52
C ALA A 360 7.28 -18.46 3.54
N ALA A 361 6.24 -17.96 2.88
CA ALA A 361 5.55 -18.68 1.81
C ALA A 361 5.63 -17.90 0.50
N ILE A 362 5.95 -18.59 -0.59
CA ILE A 362 5.79 -18.07 -1.94
C ILE A 362 4.39 -18.46 -2.43
N THR A 363 3.56 -17.48 -2.77
CA THR A 363 2.12 -17.68 -3.03
C THR A 363 1.71 -17.04 -4.35
N ASP A 364 2.48 -17.29 -5.41
CA ASP A 364 2.14 -16.82 -6.75
C ASP A 364 0.72 -17.24 -7.19
N HIS A 365 0.11 -16.40 -8.02
CA HIS A 365 -1.30 -16.53 -8.43
C HIS A 365 -1.58 -17.83 -9.20
N SER A 366 -2.79 -18.36 -9.03
CA SER A 366 -3.28 -19.51 -9.81
C SER A 366 -3.70 -19.12 -11.25
N GLN A 367 -3.94 -20.13 -12.09
CA GLN A 367 -4.10 -19.99 -13.55
C GLN A 367 -5.23 -19.07 -14.03
N PHE A 368 -6.28 -18.87 -13.23
CA PHE A 368 -7.43 -18.04 -13.60
C PHE A 368 -7.04 -16.58 -13.81
N LEU A 369 -6.11 -16.07 -12.99
CA LEU A 369 -5.58 -14.72 -13.12
C LEU A 369 -4.50 -14.65 -14.22
N ALA A 370 -4.89 -14.97 -15.46
CA ALA A 370 -3.99 -14.94 -16.62
C ALA A 370 -3.36 -13.55 -16.85
N VAL A 371 -4.04 -12.48 -16.43
CA VAL A 371 -3.52 -11.10 -16.50
C VAL A 371 -2.31 -10.86 -15.59
N ALA A 372 -2.19 -11.66 -14.52
CA ALA A 372 -1.06 -11.65 -13.59
C ALA A 372 -0.11 -12.83 -13.86
N ASN A 373 -0.12 -13.37 -15.09
CA ASN A 373 0.70 -14.51 -15.49
C ASN A 373 0.53 -15.74 -14.57
N GLY A 374 -0.69 -15.95 -14.05
CA GLY A 374 -1.05 -17.05 -13.16
C GLY A 374 -0.55 -18.43 -13.59
N LEU A 375 -0.15 -19.25 -12.62
CA LEU A 375 0.53 -20.51 -12.87
C LEU A 375 -0.47 -21.63 -13.19
N THR A 376 -0.23 -22.36 -14.27
CA THR A 376 -0.86 -23.68 -14.48
C THR A 376 -0.30 -24.70 -13.48
N PRO A 377 -0.99 -25.84 -13.21
CA PRO A 377 -0.45 -26.89 -12.35
C PRO A 377 0.94 -27.40 -12.76
N ALA A 378 1.26 -27.39 -14.06
CA ALA A 378 2.59 -27.77 -14.55
C ALA A 378 3.66 -26.74 -14.17
N ARG A 379 3.37 -25.44 -14.30
CA ARG A 379 4.28 -24.35 -13.89
C ARG A 379 4.47 -24.32 -12.39
N LEU A 380 3.39 -24.53 -11.62
CA LEU A 380 3.45 -24.62 -10.17
C LEU A 380 4.38 -25.73 -9.69
N ARG A 381 4.31 -26.92 -10.30
CA ARG A 381 5.27 -28.01 -10.00
C ARG A 381 6.71 -27.67 -10.35
N GLN A 382 6.95 -26.88 -11.40
CA GLN A 382 8.31 -26.41 -11.73
C GLN A 382 8.83 -25.41 -10.69
N GLN A 383 7.98 -24.47 -10.28
CA GLN A 383 8.30 -23.52 -9.21
C GLN A 383 8.66 -24.25 -7.90
N ARG A 384 7.90 -25.29 -7.55
CA ARG A 384 8.18 -26.12 -6.37
C ARG A 384 9.59 -26.71 -6.37
N LEU A 385 10.09 -27.17 -7.52
CA LEU A 385 11.46 -27.68 -7.64
C LEU A 385 12.51 -26.60 -7.37
N GLU A 386 12.25 -25.35 -7.78
CA GLU A 386 13.14 -24.22 -7.49
C GLU A 386 13.13 -23.87 -5.98
N ILE A 387 11.94 -23.85 -5.36
CA ILE A 387 11.78 -23.66 -3.91
C ILE A 387 12.49 -24.78 -3.14
N GLU A 388 12.37 -26.04 -3.56
CA GLU A 388 13.07 -27.18 -2.97
C GLU A 388 14.60 -27.05 -3.08
N ALA A 389 15.10 -26.65 -4.25
CA ALA A 389 16.53 -26.40 -4.46
C ALA A 389 17.04 -25.26 -3.56
N TYR A 390 16.28 -24.17 -3.45
CA TYR A 390 16.58 -23.05 -2.57
C TYR A 390 16.65 -23.49 -1.10
N ASN A 391 15.63 -24.22 -0.62
CA ASN A 391 15.58 -24.74 0.75
C ASN A 391 16.76 -25.68 1.06
N LYS A 392 17.18 -26.50 0.10
CA LYS A 392 18.35 -27.38 0.27
C LYS A 392 19.65 -26.59 0.45
N ALA A 393 19.78 -25.43 -0.19
CA ALA A 393 20.93 -24.55 -0.05
C ALA A 393 20.89 -23.73 1.27
N HIS A 394 19.71 -23.55 1.87
CA HIS A 394 19.50 -22.68 3.04
C HIS A 394 18.86 -23.43 4.21
N PRO A 395 19.58 -24.33 4.92
CA PRO A 395 18.98 -25.23 5.91
C PRO A 395 18.37 -24.55 7.15
N ASN A 396 18.75 -23.30 7.44
CA ASN A 396 18.25 -22.54 8.59
C ASN A 396 17.01 -21.67 8.25
N PHE A 397 16.53 -21.71 7.01
CA PHE A 397 15.39 -20.95 6.53
C PHE A 397 14.46 -21.87 5.72
N ARG A 398 13.16 -21.61 5.73
CA ARG A 398 12.18 -22.40 4.96
C ARG A 398 11.28 -21.52 4.12
N LEU A 399 11.37 -21.67 2.82
CA LEU A 399 10.31 -21.26 1.90
C LEU A 399 9.29 -22.39 1.76
N PHE A 400 8.05 -22.11 2.13
CA PHE A 400 6.90 -22.96 1.85
C PHE A 400 6.43 -22.74 0.42
N ALA A 401 6.19 -23.83 -0.29
CA ALA A 401 5.60 -23.77 -1.62
C ALA A 401 4.08 -23.61 -1.51
N GLY A 402 3.59 -22.42 -1.81
CA GLY A 402 2.18 -22.07 -1.74
C GLY A 402 1.60 -21.61 -3.07
N THR A 403 0.37 -21.11 -3.01
CA THR A 403 -0.30 -20.43 -4.11
C THR A 403 -1.39 -19.52 -3.56
N GLU A 404 -1.62 -18.38 -4.21
CA GLU A 404 -2.86 -17.63 -4.07
C GLU A 404 -3.91 -18.21 -5.03
N MET A 405 -4.79 -19.02 -4.45
CA MET A 405 -5.88 -19.72 -5.10
C MET A 405 -7.04 -18.78 -5.38
N ASP A 406 -7.35 -18.57 -6.66
CA ASP A 406 -8.58 -17.89 -7.06
C ASP A 406 -9.83 -18.68 -6.64
N ILE A 407 -10.75 -17.99 -5.98
CA ILE A 407 -12.12 -18.45 -5.78
C ILE A 407 -12.94 -17.93 -6.95
N LEU A 408 -13.46 -18.81 -7.81
CA LEU A 408 -14.11 -18.44 -9.07
C LEU A 408 -15.51 -17.84 -8.86
N PRO A 409 -16.08 -17.11 -9.85
CA PRO A 409 -17.40 -16.49 -9.72
C PRO A 409 -18.56 -17.46 -9.45
N ASP A 410 -18.40 -18.74 -9.76
CA ASP A 410 -19.35 -19.83 -9.51
C ASP A 410 -19.09 -20.59 -8.20
N ALA A 411 -18.21 -20.05 -7.33
CA ALA A 411 -17.78 -20.63 -6.05
C ALA A 411 -16.92 -21.90 -6.14
N THR A 412 -16.45 -22.29 -7.33
CA THR A 412 -15.40 -23.29 -7.45
C THR A 412 -14.02 -22.70 -7.14
N LEU A 413 -13.04 -23.56 -6.85
CA LEU A 413 -11.64 -23.16 -6.68
C LEU A 413 -10.88 -23.46 -7.98
N ASP A 414 -9.90 -22.63 -8.32
CA ASP A 414 -9.19 -22.69 -9.59
C ASP A 414 -8.26 -23.91 -9.79
N PHE A 415 -7.81 -24.56 -8.71
CA PHE A 415 -7.19 -25.88 -8.78
C PHE A 415 -8.01 -26.94 -8.08
N GLU A 416 -7.92 -28.15 -8.63
CA GLU A 416 -8.43 -29.38 -8.05
C GLU A 416 -7.63 -29.79 -6.79
N ASP A 417 -8.27 -30.57 -5.92
CA ASP A 417 -7.72 -31.02 -4.64
C ASP A 417 -6.41 -31.84 -4.78
N ASP A 418 -6.18 -32.48 -5.93
CA ASP A 418 -4.94 -33.23 -6.18
C ASP A 418 -3.72 -32.33 -6.33
N VAL A 419 -3.88 -31.17 -6.99
CA VAL A 419 -2.86 -30.12 -7.07
C VAL A 419 -2.67 -29.46 -5.70
N LEU A 420 -3.76 -29.14 -5.00
CA LEU A 420 -3.69 -28.48 -3.70
C LEU A 420 -2.96 -29.31 -2.64
N ARG A 421 -3.12 -30.64 -2.66
CA ARG A 421 -2.43 -31.58 -1.76
C ARG A 421 -0.91 -31.58 -1.93
N GLU A 422 -0.41 -31.13 -3.08
CA GLU A 422 1.02 -31.03 -3.32
C GLU A 422 1.65 -29.79 -2.66
N LEU A 423 0.86 -28.82 -2.22
CA LEU A 423 1.34 -27.55 -1.69
C LEU A 423 1.50 -27.59 -0.17
N ASP A 424 2.48 -26.82 0.32
CA ASP A 424 2.69 -26.62 1.75
C ASP A 424 1.66 -25.65 2.33
N PHE A 425 1.29 -24.59 1.59
CA PHE A 425 0.46 -23.50 2.10
C PHE A 425 -0.40 -22.83 1.02
N VAL A 426 -1.71 -23.11 1.02
CA VAL A 426 -2.68 -22.49 0.12
C VAL A 426 -3.39 -21.32 0.81
N ILE A 427 -3.42 -20.18 0.13
CA ILE A 427 -4.23 -19.02 0.52
C ILE A 427 -5.30 -18.83 -0.55
N ALA A 428 -6.49 -18.35 -0.20
CA ALA A 428 -7.59 -18.20 -1.16
C ALA A 428 -8.13 -16.77 -1.20
N ALA A 429 -8.45 -16.27 -2.39
CA ALA A 429 -8.93 -14.92 -2.61
C ALA A 429 -9.90 -14.78 -3.79
N ILE A 430 -10.65 -13.67 -3.77
CA ILE A 430 -11.52 -13.25 -4.87
C ILE A 430 -10.82 -12.14 -5.66
N HIS A 431 -10.54 -12.36 -6.95
CA HIS A 431 -9.96 -11.34 -7.85
C HIS A 431 -10.88 -10.83 -8.96
N SER A 432 -12.10 -11.37 -9.03
CA SER A 432 -13.04 -11.03 -10.11
C SER A 432 -14.49 -11.01 -9.63
N SER A 433 -15.35 -10.38 -10.45
CA SER A 433 -16.80 -10.32 -10.22
C SER A 433 -17.18 -9.68 -8.87
N PHE A 434 -16.49 -8.60 -8.49
CA PHE A 434 -16.67 -7.91 -7.21
C PHE A 434 -18.08 -7.36 -6.96
N ASN A 435 -18.87 -7.15 -8.01
CA ASN A 435 -20.24 -6.62 -7.93
C ASN A 435 -21.30 -7.72 -7.72
N GLN A 436 -20.90 -8.95 -7.37
CA GLN A 436 -21.83 -10.02 -7.01
C GLN A 436 -22.59 -9.70 -5.71
N THR A 437 -23.76 -10.32 -5.56
CA THR A 437 -24.58 -10.18 -4.35
C THR A 437 -23.88 -10.77 -3.12
N GLU A 438 -24.28 -10.36 -1.92
CA GLU A 438 -23.75 -10.93 -0.68
C GLU A 438 -23.89 -12.46 -0.65
N GLU A 439 -25.03 -13.01 -1.06
CA GLU A 439 -25.26 -14.46 -1.14
C GLU A 439 -24.20 -15.17 -2.01
N GLN A 440 -23.89 -14.60 -3.19
CA GLN A 440 -22.91 -15.15 -4.11
C GLN A 440 -21.47 -15.04 -3.57
N ILE A 441 -21.11 -13.89 -3.00
CA ILE A 441 -19.80 -13.69 -2.36
C ILE A 441 -19.63 -14.65 -1.18
N MET A 442 -20.65 -14.80 -0.35
CA MET A 442 -20.61 -15.68 0.81
C MET A 442 -20.57 -17.16 0.39
N ALA A 443 -21.21 -17.55 -0.72
CA ALA A 443 -21.06 -18.90 -1.28
C ALA A 443 -19.62 -19.20 -1.72
N ARG A 444 -18.96 -18.22 -2.38
CA ARG A 444 -17.54 -18.29 -2.75
C ARG A 444 -16.65 -18.45 -1.51
N MET A 445 -16.84 -17.59 -0.51
CA MET A 445 -16.08 -17.65 0.74
C MET A 445 -16.30 -18.97 1.50
N TYR A 446 -17.53 -19.48 1.51
CA TYR A 446 -17.85 -20.75 2.17
C TYR A 446 -17.13 -21.94 1.52
N ALA A 447 -17.04 -21.96 0.19
CA ALA A 447 -16.33 -23.00 -0.54
C ALA A 447 -14.84 -23.06 -0.14
N ALA A 448 -14.18 -21.89 -0.08
CA ALA A 448 -12.80 -21.80 0.37
C ALA A 448 -12.64 -22.18 1.85
N MET A 449 -13.52 -21.70 2.74
CA MET A 449 -13.49 -22.04 4.17
C MET A 449 -13.63 -23.53 4.44
N LYS A 450 -14.46 -24.25 3.65
CA LYS A 450 -14.70 -25.68 3.83
C LYS A 450 -13.59 -26.56 3.25
N ASN A 451 -12.82 -26.06 2.28
CA ASN A 451 -11.77 -26.84 1.66
C ASN A 451 -10.65 -27.16 2.68
N PRO A 452 -10.26 -28.44 2.85
CA PRO A 452 -9.26 -28.83 3.85
C PRO A 452 -7.85 -28.35 3.50
N TYR A 453 -7.56 -28.05 2.23
CA TYR A 453 -6.24 -27.61 1.77
C TYR A 453 -6.05 -26.10 1.81
N VAL A 454 -7.12 -25.30 1.93
CA VAL A 454 -7.03 -23.84 2.10
C VAL A 454 -6.70 -23.51 3.55
N HIS A 455 -5.67 -22.72 3.82
CA HIS A 455 -5.24 -22.38 5.18
C HIS A 455 -5.62 -20.97 5.59
N MET A 456 -5.65 -20.03 4.63
CA MET A 456 -5.87 -18.61 4.87
C MET A 456 -6.80 -18.00 3.82
N ILE A 457 -7.63 -17.05 4.21
CA ILE A 457 -8.30 -16.14 3.27
C ILE A 457 -7.48 -14.85 3.18
N ALA A 458 -6.97 -14.55 1.98
CA ALA A 458 -6.16 -13.37 1.71
C ALA A 458 -7.06 -12.15 1.41
N HIS A 459 -6.64 -10.97 1.89
CA HIS A 459 -7.35 -9.69 1.78
C HIS A 459 -8.88 -9.82 1.62
N PRO A 460 -9.59 -10.21 2.71
CA PRO A 460 -10.90 -10.85 2.64
C PRO A 460 -12.07 -9.98 2.19
N THR A 461 -11.88 -8.66 2.03
CA THR A 461 -12.90 -7.76 1.50
C THR A 461 -12.62 -7.36 0.05
N GLY A 462 -11.39 -7.60 -0.43
CA GLY A 462 -10.92 -7.18 -1.74
C GLY A 462 -10.89 -5.65 -1.94
N ARG A 463 -10.97 -4.87 -0.85
CA ARG A 463 -10.96 -3.41 -0.92
C ARG A 463 -9.63 -2.87 -1.42
N VAL A 464 -9.67 -1.67 -1.99
CA VAL A 464 -8.50 -0.84 -2.25
C VAL A 464 -8.83 0.58 -1.78
N ILE A 465 -8.10 1.05 -0.78
CA ILE A 465 -8.36 2.31 -0.08
C ILE A 465 -8.42 3.47 -1.09
N GLU A 466 -9.53 4.22 -1.08
CA GLU A 466 -9.85 5.34 -1.99
C GLU A 466 -9.91 4.98 -3.49
N LYS A 467 -9.92 3.69 -3.87
CA LYS A 467 -10.08 3.25 -5.27
C LYS A 467 -11.27 2.33 -5.48
N ARG A 468 -11.46 1.34 -4.61
CA ARG A 468 -12.45 0.27 -4.75
C ARG A 468 -13.00 -0.10 -3.37
N GLU A 469 -14.30 0.11 -3.18
CA GLU A 469 -15.02 -0.44 -2.03
C GLU A 469 -14.92 -1.97 -2.01
N GLY A 470 -14.96 -2.55 -0.81
CA GLY A 470 -14.98 -4.00 -0.66
C GLY A 470 -16.22 -4.62 -1.32
N TYR A 471 -16.12 -5.86 -1.78
CA TYR A 471 -17.31 -6.61 -2.21
C TYR A 471 -18.23 -6.89 -1.01
N ALA A 472 -19.48 -7.27 -1.29
CA ALA A 472 -20.51 -7.49 -0.27
C ALA A 472 -20.24 -8.76 0.56
N VAL A 473 -19.25 -8.71 1.46
CA VAL A 473 -18.88 -9.81 2.36
C VAL A 473 -19.48 -9.59 3.75
N ASN A 474 -20.11 -10.63 4.29
CA ASN A 474 -20.59 -10.64 5.67
C ASN A 474 -19.45 -11.06 6.61
N MET A 475 -18.75 -10.08 7.17
CA MET A 475 -17.55 -10.32 7.97
C MET A 475 -17.80 -11.11 9.25
N SER A 476 -18.92 -10.88 9.93
CA SER A 476 -19.30 -11.66 11.12
C SER A 476 -19.40 -13.15 10.79
N GLN A 477 -20.04 -13.50 9.67
CA GLN A 477 -20.20 -14.88 9.24
C GLN A 477 -18.87 -15.48 8.73
N LEU A 478 -18.06 -14.70 8.02
CA LEU A 478 -16.74 -15.13 7.58
C LEU A 478 -15.82 -15.47 8.76
N ILE A 479 -15.78 -14.61 9.78
CA ILE A 479 -14.99 -14.82 11.01
C ILE A 479 -15.50 -16.06 11.77
N ALA A 480 -16.82 -16.26 11.84
CA ALA A 480 -17.39 -17.46 12.45
C ALA A 480 -16.95 -18.74 11.72
N TRP A 481 -16.90 -18.74 10.39
CA TRP A 481 -16.38 -19.86 9.60
C TRP A 481 -14.88 -20.04 9.77
N ALA A 482 -14.09 -18.96 9.80
CA ALA A 482 -12.66 -19.04 10.03
C ALA A 482 -12.37 -19.76 11.36
N LYS A 483 -13.11 -19.42 12.42
CA LYS A 483 -13.03 -20.11 13.70
C LYS A 483 -13.46 -21.58 13.59
N GLN A 484 -14.59 -21.85 12.95
CA GLN A 484 -15.15 -23.20 12.83
C GLN A 484 -14.24 -24.16 12.06
N TYR A 485 -13.64 -23.69 10.97
CA TYR A 485 -12.83 -24.49 10.06
C TYR A 485 -11.31 -24.34 10.30
N GLY A 486 -10.91 -23.60 11.34
CA GLY A 486 -9.51 -23.41 11.72
C GLY A 486 -8.70 -22.62 10.69
N LYS A 487 -9.32 -21.63 10.00
CA LYS A 487 -8.66 -20.82 8.99
C LYS A 487 -8.05 -19.55 9.57
N ILE A 488 -6.99 -19.08 8.91
CA ILE A 488 -6.36 -17.78 9.18
C ILE A 488 -7.09 -16.71 8.36
N LEU A 489 -7.23 -15.50 8.92
CA LEU A 489 -7.61 -14.31 8.15
C LEU A 489 -6.41 -13.39 7.98
N GLU A 490 -6.23 -12.87 6.78
CA GLU A 490 -5.11 -11.98 6.48
C GLU A 490 -5.38 -10.54 6.97
N LEU A 491 -4.37 -9.93 7.58
CA LEU A 491 -4.12 -8.49 7.55
C LEU A 491 -3.09 -8.22 6.45
N ASN A 492 -3.57 -7.79 5.30
CA ASN A 492 -2.74 -7.44 4.17
C ASN A 492 -2.14 -6.06 4.44
N ALA A 493 -0.86 -6.04 4.79
CA ALA A 493 -0.11 -4.87 5.21
C ALA A 493 0.21 -3.91 4.04
N ASN A 494 -0.09 -4.31 2.80
CA ASN A 494 0.05 -3.44 1.66
C ASN A 494 -0.78 -2.15 1.90
N PRO A 495 -0.16 -0.96 1.87
CA PRO A 495 -0.84 0.30 2.15
C PRO A 495 -2.02 0.61 1.22
N TYR A 496 -2.11 -0.06 0.07
CA TYR A 496 -3.26 0.01 -0.84
C TYR A 496 -4.51 -0.69 -0.28
N ARG A 497 -4.32 -1.67 0.60
CA ARG A 497 -5.37 -2.59 1.09
C ARG A 497 -5.66 -2.38 2.58
N LEU A 498 -4.66 -2.54 3.44
CA LEU A 498 -4.79 -2.68 4.91
C LEU A 498 -5.96 -3.58 5.29
N ASP A 499 -6.10 -4.73 4.62
CA ASP A 499 -7.29 -5.56 4.68
C ASP A 499 -6.99 -6.87 5.42
N LEU A 500 -7.47 -7.12 6.62
CA LEU A 500 -8.65 -6.53 7.28
C LEU A 500 -8.48 -5.13 7.90
N CYS A 501 -9.54 -4.32 7.83
CA CYS A 501 -9.61 -3.03 8.53
C CYS A 501 -9.66 -3.21 10.06
N GLU A 502 -9.40 -2.13 10.81
CA GLU A 502 -9.38 -2.11 12.28
C GLU A 502 -10.63 -2.75 12.92
N GLU A 503 -11.82 -2.42 12.41
CA GLU A 503 -13.09 -2.96 12.93
C GLU A 503 -13.15 -4.49 12.79
N HIS A 504 -12.84 -5.00 11.60
CA HIS A 504 -12.87 -6.44 11.32
C HIS A 504 -11.76 -7.20 12.05
N LEU A 505 -10.58 -6.59 12.22
CA LEU A 505 -9.52 -7.15 13.06
C LEU A 505 -9.96 -7.31 14.50
N ARG A 506 -10.62 -6.30 15.08
CA ARG A 506 -11.15 -6.37 16.44
C ARG A 506 -12.20 -7.49 16.58
N MET A 507 -13.10 -7.64 15.59
CA MET A 507 -14.07 -8.75 15.55
C MET A 507 -13.36 -10.12 15.53
N ALA A 508 -12.29 -10.25 14.74
CA ALA A 508 -11.53 -11.50 14.65
C ALA A 508 -10.78 -11.82 15.96
N VAL A 509 -10.22 -10.79 16.62
CA VAL A 509 -9.60 -10.91 17.95
C VAL A 509 -10.61 -11.40 18.98
N GLU A 510 -11.80 -10.80 19.03
CA GLU A 510 -12.88 -11.22 19.94
C GLU A 510 -13.34 -12.66 19.68
N ALA A 511 -13.33 -13.10 18.42
CA ALA A 511 -13.62 -14.48 18.05
C ALA A 511 -12.46 -15.46 18.35
N GLY A 512 -11.24 -14.97 18.58
CA GLY A 512 -10.05 -15.79 18.76
C GLY A 512 -9.56 -16.43 17.46
N VAL A 513 -9.77 -15.76 16.32
CA VAL A 513 -9.31 -16.23 15.00
C VAL A 513 -7.85 -15.82 14.78
N PRO A 514 -6.97 -16.73 14.34
CA PRO A 514 -5.60 -16.37 14.00
C PRO A 514 -5.54 -15.37 12.84
N ILE A 515 -4.66 -14.37 12.98
CA ILE A 515 -4.40 -13.33 11.97
C ILE A 515 -2.98 -13.48 11.44
N ALA A 516 -2.81 -13.38 10.13
CA ALA A 516 -1.49 -13.24 9.51
C ALA A 516 -1.32 -11.84 8.92
N ILE A 517 -0.29 -11.13 9.36
CA ILE A 517 0.16 -9.87 8.77
C ILE A 517 1.07 -10.20 7.59
N ASN A 518 0.64 -9.96 6.36
CA ASN A 518 1.46 -10.25 5.19
C ASN A 518 1.62 -9.04 4.29
N THR A 519 2.74 -8.93 3.60
CA THR A 519 3.00 -7.75 2.77
C THR A 519 2.35 -7.76 1.41
N ASP A 520 1.96 -8.95 0.91
CA ASP A 520 1.48 -9.11 -0.48
C ASP A 520 2.54 -8.52 -1.43
N ALA A 521 3.80 -8.85 -1.14
CA ALA A 521 4.95 -8.24 -1.79
C ALA A 521 5.13 -8.80 -3.19
N HIS A 522 5.12 -7.90 -4.17
CA HIS A 522 5.47 -8.15 -5.56
C HIS A 522 6.90 -7.69 -5.87
N SER A 523 7.63 -7.14 -4.89
CA SER A 523 9.05 -6.84 -4.99
C SER A 523 9.69 -6.79 -3.61
N ILE A 524 11.02 -6.92 -3.54
CA ILE A 524 11.76 -6.89 -2.27
C ILE A 524 11.51 -5.60 -1.48
N GLU A 525 11.35 -4.46 -2.15
CA GLU A 525 11.09 -3.18 -1.48
C GLU A 525 9.76 -3.21 -0.69
N GLN A 526 8.77 -3.96 -1.19
CA GLN A 526 7.45 -4.07 -0.57
C GLN A 526 7.46 -4.91 0.73
N LEU A 527 8.52 -5.68 0.99
CA LEU A 527 8.72 -6.35 2.29
C LEU A 527 8.83 -5.34 3.45
N ALA A 528 9.06 -4.05 3.17
CA ALA A 528 9.03 -2.98 4.17
C ALA A 528 7.61 -2.70 4.71
N TYR A 529 6.56 -3.07 3.96
CA TYR A 529 5.17 -2.88 4.35
C TYR A 529 4.78 -3.65 5.61
N MET A 530 5.55 -4.68 6.00
CA MET A 530 5.33 -5.40 7.26
C MET A 530 5.25 -4.45 8.45
N SER A 531 6.09 -3.41 8.46
CA SER A 531 6.08 -2.42 9.54
C SER A 531 4.78 -1.63 9.62
N VAL A 532 4.10 -1.40 8.49
CA VAL A 532 2.78 -0.76 8.43
C VAL A 532 1.74 -1.71 9.02
N GLY A 533 1.77 -2.98 8.61
CA GLY A 533 0.92 -4.05 9.14
C GLY A 533 1.07 -4.24 10.65
N GLU A 534 2.29 -4.23 11.18
CA GLU A 534 2.55 -4.29 12.63
C GLU A 534 1.87 -3.14 13.39
N ARG A 535 2.02 -1.90 12.90
CA ARG A 535 1.38 -0.73 13.52
C ARG A 535 -0.14 -0.79 13.40
N TYR A 536 -0.64 -1.31 12.28
CA TYR A 536 -2.08 -1.45 12.05
C TYR A 536 -2.70 -2.57 12.90
N ALA A 537 -1.98 -3.67 13.13
CA ALA A 537 -2.36 -4.71 14.09
C ALA A 537 -2.36 -4.18 15.54
N GLN A 538 -1.35 -3.37 15.91
CA GLN A 538 -1.35 -2.68 17.21
C GLN A 538 -2.57 -1.79 17.38
N LYS A 539 -2.95 -1.04 16.34
CA LYS A 539 -4.15 -0.19 16.34
C LYS A 539 -5.43 -0.95 16.68
N ALA A 540 -5.56 -2.16 16.16
CA ALA A 540 -6.67 -3.06 16.46
C ALA A 540 -6.50 -3.90 17.73
N TYR A 541 -5.45 -3.66 18.53
CA TYR A 541 -5.12 -4.43 19.74
C TYR A 541 -5.01 -5.94 19.48
N VAL A 542 -4.48 -6.35 18.32
CA VAL A 542 -4.27 -7.77 18.02
C VAL A 542 -3.19 -8.32 18.94
N PRO A 543 -3.49 -9.34 19.76
CA PRO A 543 -2.52 -9.87 20.69
C PRO A 543 -1.54 -10.80 19.98
N GLN A 544 -0.32 -10.90 20.52
CA GLN A 544 0.79 -11.60 19.85
C GLN A 544 0.47 -13.09 19.60
N GLU A 545 -0.25 -13.74 20.51
CA GLU A 545 -0.65 -15.14 20.39
C GLU A 545 -1.56 -15.43 19.19
N LEU A 546 -2.34 -14.44 18.73
CA LEU A 546 -3.17 -14.56 17.53
C LEU A 546 -2.40 -14.20 16.24
N LEU A 547 -1.20 -13.61 16.35
CA LEU A 547 -0.37 -13.26 15.20
C LEU A 547 0.48 -14.46 14.76
N VAL A 548 0.03 -15.11 13.68
CA VAL A 548 0.68 -16.29 13.08
C VAL A 548 2.14 -16.02 12.75
N ASN A 549 2.46 -14.81 12.29
CA ASN A 549 3.81 -14.40 11.89
C ASN A 549 4.81 -14.38 13.05
N THR A 550 4.38 -14.50 14.31
CA THR A 550 5.27 -14.55 15.48
C THR A 550 5.62 -15.97 15.93
N TRP A 551 4.93 -16.96 15.37
CA TRP A 551 5.12 -18.36 15.69
C TRP A 551 6.49 -18.87 15.22
N THR A 552 7.05 -19.83 15.93
CA THR A 552 8.22 -20.56 15.40
C THR A 552 7.80 -21.35 14.16
N ARG A 553 8.77 -21.70 13.33
CA ARG A 553 8.54 -22.54 12.16
C ARG A 553 7.79 -23.83 12.52
N GLU A 554 8.18 -24.49 13.61
CA GLU A 554 7.57 -25.75 14.06
C GLU A 554 6.10 -25.55 14.48
N GLN A 555 5.80 -24.44 15.15
CA GLN A 555 4.42 -24.10 15.53
C GLN A 555 3.55 -23.86 14.29
N PHE A 556 4.09 -23.16 13.29
CA PHE A 556 3.40 -22.92 12.02
C PHE A 556 3.18 -24.22 11.24
N GLU A 557 4.20 -25.06 11.08
CA GLU A 557 4.10 -26.37 10.43
C GLU A 557 3.05 -27.26 11.12
N GLN A 558 3.04 -27.30 12.46
CA GLN A 558 2.02 -28.03 13.22
C GLN A 558 0.62 -27.48 13.08
N PHE A 559 0.45 -26.20 12.73
CA PHE A 559 -0.85 -25.60 12.51
C PHE A 559 -1.41 -26.00 11.14
N ILE A 560 -0.59 -25.89 10.08
CA ILE A 560 -1.02 -26.13 8.70
C ILE A 560 -1.16 -27.63 8.35
N MET A 561 -0.55 -28.53 9.14
CA MET A 561 -0.71 -29.99 8.96
C MET A 561 -1.99 -30.59 9.59
N ARG A 562 -2.83 -29.78 10.27
CA ARG A 562 -4.06 -30.22 10.94
C ARG A 562 -5.22 -30.33 9.96
#